data_AF-A0A2S8FKZ8-F1
#
_entry.id   AF-A0A2S8FKZ8-F1
#
_cell.length_a   1.000
_cell.length_b   1.000
_cell.length_c   1.000
_cell.angle_alpha   90.00
_cell.angle_beta   90.00
_cell.angle_gamma   90.00
#
_symmetry.space_group_name_H-M   'P 1'
#
loop_
_entity.id
_entity.type
_entity.pdbx_description
1 polymer ?
#
loop_
_entity_poly.entity_id
_entity_poly.type
_entity_poly.pdbx_seq_one_letter_code
_entity_poly.pdbx_strand_id
1 'polypeptide(L)'
;MQDPLSDQPLRFRLKDLMLVTGILGYLCGLISFGVTGFGWRVIVHLGKGIGMLGPEITAAWPFAFFGSLAMLVVVSLSENSGRSPKLFLLLNLAVVLVSCCFPLITLDHGINISGMSLAASFAIGAIPLSVAWLVHRWILEFPLTPVVSRTFYTLVFLDLMAIGSVLGMCVFESYY
;
A
#
# COMPACT_ATOMS: atom_id res chain seq x y z
N MET A 1 0.13 -39.50 -29.01
CA MET A 1 -0.88 -38.66 -29.69
C MET A 1 -1.46 -37.70 -28.67
N GLN A 2 -1.04 -36.44 -28.71
CA GLN A 2 -1.86 -35.27 -28.32
C GLN A 2 -3.03 -35.20 -29.32
N ASP A 3 -4.27 -34.82 -28.98
CA ASP A 3 -4.76 -33.52 -28.47
C ASP A 3 -6.23 -33.67 -27.97
N PRO A 4 -6.90 -32.67 -27.38
CA PRO A 4 -6.43 -31.57 -26.54
C PRO A 4 -7.28 -31.48 -25.24
N LEU A 5 -6.63 -31.35 -24.07
CA LEU A 5 -7.30 -30.78 -22.90
C LEU A 5 -7.39 -29.27 -23.12
N SER A 6 -8.32 -28.91 -24.00
CA SER A 6 -8.92 -27.60 -24.21
C SER A 6 -9.05 -26.86 -22.88
N ASP A 7 -8.30 -25.77 -22.75
CA ASP A 7 -8.76 -24.47 -22.26
C ASP A 7 -9.91 -24.51 -21.25
N GLN A 8 -9.56 -24.58 -19.96
CA GLN A 8 -10.36 -23.90 -18.94
C GLN A 8 -9.52 -22.76 -18.37
N PRO A 9 -9.54 -21.56 -18.99
CA PRO A 9 -8.76 -20.40 -18.55
C PRO A 9 -9.27 -19.80 -17.22
N LEU A 10 -10.33 -20.37 -16.63
CA LEU A 10 -11.08 -19.80 -15.51
C LEU A 10 -11.41 -20.84 -14.42
N ARG A 11 -10.51 -21.79 -14.12
CA ARG A 11 -10.57 -22.49 -12.82
C ARG A 11 -10.09 -21.56 -11.71
N PHE A 12 -10.86 -20.51 -11.42
CA PHE A 12 -10.76 -19.78 -10.16
C PHE A 12 -11.02 -20.79 -9.04
N ARG A 13 -9.99 -21.13 -8.27
CA ARG A 13 -10.21 -21.97 -7.09
C ARG A 13 -11.02 -21.14 -6.10
N LEU A 14 -11.87 -21.77 -5.28
CA LEU A 14 -12.66 -21.06 -4.25
C LEU A 14 -11.77 -20.15 -3.36
N LYS A 15 -10.52 -20.58 -3.13
CA LYS A 15 -9.49 -19.82 -2.42
C LYS A 15 -9.12 -18.50 -3.12
N ASP A 16 -9.01 -18.51 -4.45
CA ASP A 16 -8.69 -17.33 -5.25
C ASP A 16 -9.85 -16.33 -5.24
N LEU A 17 -11.09 -16.84 -5.29
CA LEU A 17 -12.29 -16.00 -5.19
C LEU A 17 -12.41 -15.35 -3.80
N MET A 18 -12.17 -16.12 -2.73
CA MET A 18 -12.15 -15.59 -1.36
C MET A 18 -11.06 -14.53 -1.18
N LEU A 19 -9.87 -14.77 -1.74
CA LEU A 19 -8.75 -13.84 -1.72
C LEU A 19 -9.09 -12.52 -2.43
N VAL A 20 -9.61 -12.59 -3.66
CA VAL A 20 -10.03 -11.41 -4.43
C VAL A 20 -11.14 -10.66 -3.70
N THR A 21 -12.14 -11.36 -3.18
CA THR A 21 -13.24 -10.73 -2.43
C THR A 21 -12.75 -10.04 -1.16
N GLY A 22 -11.82 -10.66 -0.44
CA GLY A 22 -11.20 -10.08 0.75
C GLY A 22 -10.38 -8.82 0.42
N ILE A 23 -9.59 -8.87 -0.65
CA ILE A 23 -8.80 -7.71 -1.12
C ILE A 23 -9.73 -6.57 -1.55
N LEU A 24 -10.78 -6.87 -2.32
CA LEU A 24 -11.74 -5.86 -2.76
C LEU A 24 -12.49 -5.26 -1.57
N GLY A 25 -12.96 -6.08 -0.64
CA GLY A 25 -13.61 -5.61 0.59
C GLY A 25 -12.68 -4.73 1.43
N TYR A 26 -11.40 -5.09 1.53
CA TYR A 26 -10.39 -4.29 2.21
C TYR A 26 -10.18 -2.93 1.54
N LEU A 27 -9.98 -2.90 0.22
CA LEU A 27 -9.79 -1.67 -0.54
C LEU A 27 -11.04 -0.77 -0.48
N CYS A 28 -12.24 -1.36 -0.62
CA CYS A 28 -13.51 -0.65 -0.42
C CYS A 28 -13.62 -0.07 1.00
N GLY A 29 -13.16 -0.79 2.02
CA GLY A 29 -13.08 -0.32 3.39
C GLY A 29 -12.15 0.88 3.55
N LEU A 30 -10.96 0.84 2.94
CA LEU A 30 -10.03 1.98 2.93
C LEU A 30 -10.62 3.20 2.22
N ILE A 31 -11.24 2.99 1.06
CA ILE A 31 -11.92 4.08 0.33
C ILE A 31 -13.03 4.68 1.21
N SER A 32 -13.89 3.81 1.76
CA SER A 32 -15.01 4.24 2.62
C SER A 32 -14.50 5.01 3.85
N PHE A 33 -13.44 4.53 4.50
CA PHE A 33 -12.82 5.25 5.62
C PHE A 33 -12.29 6.61 5.16
N GLY A 34 -11.49 6.65 4.09
CA GLY A 34 -10.89 7.86 3.54
C GLY A 34 -11.87 8.94 3.11
N VAL A 35 -13.04 8.58 2.57
CA VAL A 35 -14.06 9.56 2.14
C VAL A 35 -14.99 10.02 3.26
N THR A 36 -15.04 9.31 4.39
CA THR A 36 -15.94 9.68 5.50
C THR A 36 -15.38 10.80 6.38
N GLY A 37 -16.26 11.67 6.88
CA GLY A 37 -15.88 12.67 7.88
C GLY A 37 -15.39 12.07 9.21
N PHE A 38 -15.79 10.84 9.54
CA PHE A 38 -15.22 10.11 10.68
C PHE A 38 -13.75 9.74 10.44
N GLY A 39 -13.43 9.16 9.28
CA GLY A 39 -12.06 8.81 8.91
C GLY A 39 -11.15 10.04 8.87
N TRP A 40 -11.64 11.15 8.31
CA TRP A 40 -10.91 12.43 8.35
C TRP A 40 -10.54 12.87 9.77
N ARG A 41 -11.49 12.84 10.72
CA ARG A 41 -11.22 13.22 12.12
C ARG A 41 -10.17 12.34 12.78
N VAL A 42 -10.18 11.04 12.48
CA VAL A 42 -9.18 10.09 12.99
C VAL A 42 -7.80 10.39 12.39
N ILE A 43 -7.73 10.63 11.08
CA ILE A 43 -6.49 11.00 10.38
C ILE A 43 -5.90 12.29 10.93
N VAL A 44 -6.72 13.32 11.15
CA VAL A 44 -6.27 14.58 11.78
C VAL A 44 -5.77 14.35 13.21
N HIS A 45 -6.42 13.51 14.00
CA HIS A 45 -5.94 13.17 15.35
C HIS A 45 -4.60 12.43 15.32
N LEU A 46 -4.42 11.47 14.40
CA LEU A 46 -3.16 10.78 14.21
C LEU A 46 -2.06 11.76 13.77
N GLY A 47 -2.38 12.66 12.85
CA GLY A 47 -1.48 13.71 12.39
C GLY A 47 -1.04 14.67 13.50
N LYS A 48 -1.92 15.03 14.43
CA LYS A 48 -1.55 15.87 15.59
C LYS A 48 -0.43 15.26 16.44
N GLY A 49 -0.38 13.92 16.53
CA GLY A 49 0.71 13.21 17.22
C GLY A 49 2.06 13.32 16.52
N ILE A 50 2.07 13.61 15.22
CA ILE A 50 3.27 13.81 14.40
C ILE A 50 3.82 15.24 14.53
N GLY A 51 3.00 16.19 14.99
CA GLY A 51 3.45 17.52 15.43
C GLY A 51 4.05 18.42 14.34
N MET A 52 4.90 19.37 14.76
CA MET A 52 5.52 20.40 13.91
C MET A 52 6.53 19.87 12.88
N LEU A 53 6.81 18.56 12.88
CA LEU A 53 7.75 17.90 11.96
C LEU A 53 7.14 17.67 10.56
N GLY A 54 5.88 18.05 10.33
CA GLY A 54 5.17 17.86 9.06
C GLY A 54 5.97 18.26 7.80
N PRO A 55 6.62 19.43 7.74
CA PRO A 55 7.43 19.84 6.59
C PRO A 55 8.66 18.95 6.36
N GLU A 56 9.33 18.53 7.44
CA GLU A 56 10.52 17.69 7.39
C GLU A 56 10.17 16.27 6.96
N ILE A 57 9.03 15.77 7.42
CA ILE A 57 8.54 14.45 7.04
C ILE A 57 8.01 14.46 5.60
N THR A 58 7.50 15.58 5.10
CA THR A 58 7.14 15.74 3.69
C THR A 58 8.35 15.54 2.77
N ALA A 59 9.56 15.89 3.23
CA ALA A 59 10.79 15.61 2.48
C ALA A 59 11.12 14.11 2.36
N ALA A 60 10.46 13.25 3.14
CA ALA A 60 10.56 11.79 3.02
C ALA A 60 9.69 11.23 1.87
N TRP A 61 8.73 12.01 1.38
CA TRP A 61 7.79 11.59 0.34
C TRP A 61 8.45 11.07 -0.94
N PRO A 62 9.50 11.71 -1.50
CA PRO A 62 10.18 11.19 -2.70
C PRO A 62 10.79 9.81 -2.47
N PHE A 63 11.26 9.50 -1.25
CA PHE A 63 11.81 8.19 -0.93
C PHE A 63 10.72 7.12 -0.93
N ALA A 64 9.54 7.43 -0.39
CA ALA A 64 8.40 6.53 -0.46
C ALA A 64 7.97 6.26 -1.92
N PHE A 65 7.88 7.31 -2.74
CA PHE A 65 7.47 7.21 -4.14
C PHE A 65 8.51 6.46 -5.01
N PHE A 66 9.74 6.97 -5.11
CA PHE A 66 10.79 6.37 -5.93
C PHE A 66 11.26 5.02 -5.40
N GLY A 67 11.27 4.84 -4.08
CA GLY A 67 11.57 3.56 -3.45
C GLY A 67 10.51 2.50 -3.78
N SER A 68 9.23 2.87 -3.80
CA SER A 68 8.14 1.96 -4.20
C SER A 68 8.22 1.60 -5.69
N LEU A 69 8.54 2.56 -6.57
CA LEU A 69 8.79 2.29 -7.99
C LEU A 69 9.98 1.33 -8.18
N ALA A 70 11.09 1.57 -7.48
CA ALA A 70 12.26 0.70 -7.52
C ALA A 70 11.92 -0.72 -7.03
N MET A 71 11.13 -0.84 -5.97
CA MET A 71 10.68 -2.14 -5.46
C MET A 71 9.78 -2.87 -6.45
N LEU A 72 8.90 -2.16 -7.16
CA LEU A 72 8.05 -2.76 -8.19
C LEU A 72 8.88 -3.38 -9.32
N VAL A 73 9.93 -2.69 -9.76
CA VAL A 73 10.91 -3.22 -10.73
C VAL A 73 11.64 -4.44 -10.17
N VAL A 74 12.18 -4.36 -8.95
CA VAL A 74 12.93 -5.45 -8.30
C VAL A 74 12.08 -6.71 -8.12
N VAL A 75 10.81 -6.55 -7.78
CA VAL A 75 9.87 -7.67 -7.58
C VAL A 75 9.46 -8.29 -8.91
N SER A 76 9.26 -7.46 -9.93
CA SER A 76 8.82 -7.89 -11.26
C SER A 76 9.93 -8.68 -11.97
N LEU A 77 11.18 -8.19 -11.90
CA LEU A 77 12.34 -8.83 -12.53
C LEU A 77 12.87 -10.05 -11.76
N SER A 78 12.42 -10.26 -10.53
CA SER A 78 12.91 -11.35 -9.70
C SER A 78 12.11 -12.64 -9.91
N GLU A 79 12.70 -13.60 -10.61
CA GLU A 79 12.22 -14.99 -10.71
C GLU A 79 12.50 -15.84 -9.46
N ASN A 80 13.04 -15.23 -8.41
CA ASN A 80 13.44 -15.92 -7.18
C ASN A 80 12.25 -16.70 -6.58
N SER A 81 12.38 -18.03 -6.52
CA SER A 81 11.40 -18.95 -5.92
C SER A 81 11.07 -18.56 -4.47
N GLY A 82 12.00 -17.90 -3.79
CA GLY A 82 11.82 -17.29 -2.49
C GLY A 82 10.82 -16.13 -2.43
N ARG A 83 10.19 -15.65 -3.52
CA ARG A 83 9.23 -14.50 -3.54
C ARG A 83 7.81 -14.86 -4.01
N SER A 84 7.45 -16.14 -3.99
CA SER A 84 6.28 -16.71 -4.69
C SER A 84 4.89 -16.09 -4.45
N PRO A 85 4.46 -15.53 -3.29
CA PRO A 85 3.21 -14.77 -3.26
C PRO A 85 3.47 -13.28 -3.53
N LYS A 86 3.40 -12.86 -4.80
CA LYS A 86 3.64 -11.45 -5.17
C LYS A 86 2.42 -10.55 -5.02
N LEU A 87 1.20 -11.09 -4.94
CA LEU A 87 -0.04 -10.31 -4.99
C LEU A 87 -0.12 -9.25 -3.89
N PHE A 88 0.00 -9.64 -2.62
CA PHE A 88 -0.06 -8.70 -1.49
C PHE A 88 1.05 -7.67 -1.52
N LEU A 89 2.23 -8.05 -2.02
CA LEU A 89 3.37 -7.17 -2.17
C LEU A 89 3.12 -6.13 -3.27
N LEU A 90 2.62 -6.57 -4.44
CA LEU A 90 2.25 -5.67 -5.53
C LEU A 90 1.10 -4.75 -5.16
N LEU A 91 0.11 -5.27 -4.41
CA LEU A 91 -0.98 -4.46 -3.88
C LEU A 91 -0.44 -3.41 -2.92
N ASN A 92 0.37 -3.78 -1.94
CA ASN A 92 1.03 -2.85 -1.02
C ASN A 92 1.70 -1.70 -1.81
N LEU A 93 2.59 -2.02 -2.76
CA LEU A 93 3.27 -1.02 -3.58
C LEU A 93 2.30 -0.16 -4.38
N ALA A 94 1.24 -0.75 -4.94
CA ALA A 94 0.22 0.01 -5.65
C ALA A 94 -0.51 1.00 -4.73
N VAL A 95 -0.90 0.60 -3.51
CA VAL A 95 -1.57 1.52 -2.58
C VAL A 95 -0.64 2.62 -2.07
N VAL A 96 0.66 2.32 -1.88
CA VAL A 96 1.67 3.33 -1.53
C VAL A 96 1.89 4.32 -2.68
N LEU A 97 1.98 3.84 -3.92
CA LEU A 97 2.12 4.74 -5.08
C LEU A 97 0.88 5.62 -5.25
N VAL A 98 -0.30 5.03 -5.12
CA VAL A 98 -1.57 5.77 -5.17
C VAL A 98 -1.64 6.82 -4.06
N SER A 99 -1.28 6.46 -2.81
CA SER A 99 -1.25 7.42 -1.69
C SER A 99 -0.24 8.54 -1.90
N CYS A 100 0.88 8.27 -2.58
CA CYS A 100 1.86 9.30 -2.93
C CYS A 100 1.38 10.21 -4.06
N CYS A 101 0.67 9.68 -5.06
CA CYS A 101 0.18 10.45 -6.21
C CYS A 101 -1.00 11.38 -5.87
N PHE A 102 -1.89 10.97 -4.96
CA PHE A 102 -3.08 11.76 -4.61
C PHE A 102 -2.71 13.20 -4.18
N PRO A 103 -1.80 13.43 -3.23
CA PRO A 103 -1.35 14.78 -2.85
C PRO A 103 -0.85 15.64 -4.02
N LEU A 104 -0.14 15.05 -5.00
CA LEU A 104 0.33 15.79 -6.17
C LEU A 104 -0.84 16.30 -7.01
N ILE A 105 -1.87 15.46 -7.20
CA ILE A 105 -3.08 15.83 -7.93
C ILE A 105 -3.84 16.92 -7.17
N THR A 106 -3.90 16.83 -5.84
CA THR A 106 -4.52 17.85 -4.99
C THR A 106 -3.83 19.21 -5.14
N LEU A 107 -2.49 19.24 -5.10
CA LEU A 107 -1.67 20.44 -5.21
C LEU A 107 -1.76 21.09 -6.61
N ASP A 108 -1.77 20.28 -7.67
CA ASP A 108 -1.77 20.76 -9.05
C ASP A 108 -3.16 21.21 -9.53
N HIS A 109 -4.22 20.54 -9.07
CA HIS A 109 -5.59 20.80 -9.54
C HIS A 109 -6.49 21.54 -8.52
N GLY A 110 -6.01 21.81 -7.30
CA GLY A 110 -6.80 22.46 -6.25
C GLY A 110 -8.02 21.65 -5.77
N ILE A 111 -8.05 20.34 -6.06
CA ILE A 111 -9.21 19.48 -5.79
C ILE A 111 -9.22 19.06 -4.32
N ASN A 112 -10.05 19.75 -3.54
CA ASN A 112 -10.77 19.38 -2.32
C ASN A 112 -10.16 18.35 -1.33
N ILE A 113 -10.22 18.73 -0.04
CA ILE A 113 -9.76 18.08 1.21
C ILE A 113 -10.02 16.56 1.31
N SER A 114 -10.98 16.02 0.56
CA SER A 114 -11.26 14.57 0.49
C SER A 114 -10.10 13.73 -0.07
N GLY A 115 -9.27 14.31 -0.96
CA GLY A 115 -8.14 13.58 -1.58
C GLY A 115 -7.05 13.21 -0.57
N MET A 116 -6.79 14.09 0.40
CA MET A 116 -5.74 13.90 1.41
C MET A 116 -6.13 12.87 2.47
N SER A 117 -7.39 12.88 2.90
CA SER A 117 -7.96 11.84 3.77
C SER A 117 -7.87 10.45 3.12
N LEU A 118 -8.19 10.36 1.83
CA LEU A 118 -8.10 9.12 1.07
C LEU A 118 -6.64 8.66 0.91
N ALA A 119 -5.72 9.57 0.59
CA ALA A 119 -4.30 9.29 0.54
C ALA A 119 -3.77 8.73 1.87
N ALA A 120 -4.15 9.36 2.99
CA ALA A 120 -3.74 8.92 4.33
C ALA A 120 -4.29 7.52 4.65
N SER A 121 -5.56 7.26 4.30
CA SER A 121 -6.15 5.93 4.48
C SER A 121 -5.41 4.86 3.69
N PHE A 122 -5.03 5.14 2.44
CA PHE A 122 -4.26 4.21 1.62
C PHE A 122 -2.84 3.98 2.16
N ALA A 123 -2.16 5.03 2.62
CA ALA A 123 -0.84 4.91 3.23
C ALA A 123 -0.89 4.05 4.51
N ILE A 124 -1.86 4.30 5.40
CA ILE A 124 -2.05 3.50 6.63
C ILE A 124 -2.40 2.05 6.28
N GLY A 125 -3.19 1.85 5.23
CA GLY A 125 -3.57 0.53 4.72
C GLY A 125 -2.44 -0.26 4.05
N ALA A 126 -1.28 0.35 3.81
CA ALA A 126 -0.15 -0.36 3.22
C ALA A 126 0.48 -1.36 4.20
N ILE A 127 0.62 -1.00 5.49
CA ILE A 127 1.24 -1.88 6.51
C ILE A 127 0.52 -3.22 6.65
N PRO A 128 -0.82 -3.29 6.80
CA PRO A 128 -1.53 -4.56 6.84
C PRO A 128 -1.28 -5.44 5.62
N LEU A 129 -1.06 -4.87 4.43
CA LEU A 129 -0.75 -5.64 3.21
C LEU A 129 0.67 -6.21 3.25
N SER A 130 1.64 -5.45 3.76
CA SER A 130 3.01 -5.94 4.02
C SER A 130 3.02 -7.12 5.00
N VAL A 131 2.19 -7.05 6.06
CA VAL A 131 2.02 -8.14 7.02
C VAL A 131 1.28 -9.33 6.41
N ALA A 132 0.20 -9.08 5.66
CA ALA A 132 -0.57 -10.12 4.98
C ALA A 132 0.30 -10.91 4.00
N TRP A 133 1.25 -10.25 3.34
CA TRP A 133 2.26 -10.93 2.52
C TRP A 133 3.08 -11.94 3.33
N LEU A 134 3.64 -11.54 4.48
CA LEU A 134 4.40 -12.46 5.35
C LEU A 134 3.54 -13.61 5.88
N VAL A 135 2.32 -13.30 6.34
CA VAL A 135 1.38 -14.32 6.83
C VAL A 135 1.01 -15.31 5.73
N HIS A 136 0.75 -14.82 4.51
CA HIS A 136 0.45 -15.68 3.37
C HIS A 136 1.63 -16.61 3.03
N ARG A 137 2.87 -16.12 3.11
CA ARG A 137 4.06 -16.97 2.95
C ARG A 137 4.15 -18.05 4.03
N TRP A 138 3.90 -17.66 5.28
CA TRP A 138 3.95 -18.56 6.42
C TRP A 138 2.92 -19.69 6.30
N ILE A 139 1.68 -19.35 5.90
CA ILE A 139 0.61 -20.34 5.64
C ILE A 139 0.97 -21.31 4.51
N LEU A 140 1.70 -20.83 3.51
CA LEU A 140 2.16 -21.63 2.37
C LEU A 140 3.52 -22.30 2.61
N GLU A 141 4.04 -22.26 3.83
CA GLU A 141 5.30 -22.91 4.25
C GLU A 141 6.53 -22.48 3.42
N PHE A 142 6.51 -21.26 2.86
CA PHE A 142 7.68 -20.72 2.15
C PHE A 142 8.75 -20.25 3.14
N PRO A 143 10.05 -20.49 2.86
CA PRO A 143 11.12 -20.12 3.78
C PRO A 143 11.25 -18.60 3.96
N LEU A 144 11.50 -18.19 5.21
CA LEU A 144 11.84 -16.81 5.58
C LEU A 144 13.33 -16.57 5.37
N THR A 145 13.75 -16.46 4.12
CA THR A 145 15.15 -16.19 3.78
C THR A 145 15.54 -14.74 4.14
N PRO A 146 16.84 -14.43 4.30
CA PRO A 146 17.29 -13.05 4.55
C PRO A 146 16.81 -12.04 3.50
N VAL A 147 16.65 -12.47 2.25
CA VAL A 147 16.11 -11.65 1.15
C VAL A 147 14.65 -11.28 1.40
N VAL A 148 13.85 -12.20 1.94
CA VAL A 148 12.44 -11.97 2.28
C VAL A 148 12.35 -10.98 3.44
N SER A 149 13.14 -11.17 4.50
CA SER A 149 13.18 -10.24 5.63
C SER A 149 13.61 -8.84 5.20
N ARG A 150 14.66 -8.73 4.36
CA ARG A 150 15.08 -7.45 3.79
C ARG A 150 13.97 -6.79 2.97
N THR A 151 13.31 -7.57 2.11
CA THR A 151 12.17 -7.10 1.30
C THR A 151 11.05 -6.57 2.20
N PHE A 152 10.70 -7.31 3.27
CA PHE A 152 9.69 -6.89 4.24
C PHE A 152 10.08 -5.58 4.94
N TYR A 153 11.29 -5.48 5.48
CA TYR A 153 11.74 -4.27 6.16
C TYR A 153 11.80 -3.07 5.21
N THR A 154 12.20 -3.28 3.96
CA THR A 154 12.16 -2.21 2.94
C THR A 154 10.73 -1.77 2.67
N LEU A 155 9.76 -2.69 2.54
CA LEU A 155 8.34 -2.32 2.37
C LEU A 155 7.81 -1.55 3.58
N VAL A 156 8.03 -2.06 4.79
CA VAL A 156 7.58 -1.38 6.02
C VAL A 156 8.21 0.01 6.15
N PHE A 157 9.49 0.15 5.80
CA PHE A 157 10.13 1.46 5.77
C PHE A 157 9.45 2.42 4.79
N LEU A 158 9.17 1.97 3.56
CA LEU A 158 8.46 2.77 2.56
C LEU A 158 7.03 3.11 3.01
N ASP A 159 6.31 2.16 3.61
CA ASP A 159 4.98 2.34 4.18
C ASP A 159 5.00 3.44 5.26
N LEU A 160 5.96 3.38 6.19
CA LEU A 160 6.10 4.37 7.25
C LEU A 160 6.45 5.75 6.70
N MET A 161 7.34 5.83 5.70
CA MET A 161 7.66 7.10 5.04
C MET A 161 6.44 7.69 4.33
N ALA A 162 5.62 6.86 3.66
CA ALA A 162 4.38 7.29 3.03
C ALA A 162 3.36 7.78 4.06
N ILE A 163 3.15 7.02 5.16
CA ILE A 163 2.24 7.40 6.24
C ILE A 163 2.66 8.73 6.86
N GLY A 164 3.93 8.84 7.25
CA GLY A 164 4.46 10.06 7.84
C GLY A 164 4.26 11.25 6.91
N SER A 165 4.62 11.10 5.63
CA SER A 165 4.53 12.18 4.65
C SER A 165 3.09 12.65 4.44
N VAL A 166 2.17 11.72 4.22
CA VAL A 166 0.77 12.06 3.94
C VAL A 166 0.08 12.61 5.18
N LEU A 167 0.32 12.06 6.37
CA LEU A 167 -0.19 12.64 7.61
C LEU A 167 0.42 14.02 7.89
N GLY A 168 1.71 14.21 7.64
CA GLY A 168 2.39 15.50 7.75
C GLY A 168 1.75 16.56 6.84
N MET A 169 1.45 16.19 5.59
CA MET A 169 0.75 17.08 4.66
C MET A 169 -0.69 17.38 5.11
N CYS A 170 -1.46 16.38 5.56
CA CYS A 170 -2.82 16.59 6.10
C CYS A 170 -2.83 17.60 7.26
N VAL A 171 -1.82 17.53 8.13
CA VAL A 171 -1.69 18.44 9.28
C VAL A 171 -1.29 19.83 8.82
N PHE A 172 -0.30 19.94 7.93
CA PHE A 172 0.15 21.22 7.37
C PHE A 172 -1.02 21.99 6.73
N GLU A 173 -1.81 21.33 5.88
CA GLU A 173 -3.01 21.93 5.27
C GLU A 173 -4.12 22.24 6.27
N SER A 174 -4.17 21.59 7.43
CA SER A 174 -5.18 21.88 8.45
C SER A 174 -4.88 23.18 9.22
N TYR A 175 -3.64 23.68 9.16
CA TYR A 175 -3.19 24.87 9.90
C TYR A 175 -3.14 26.14 9.03
N TYR A 176 -3.22 26.03 7.72
CA TYR A 176 -3.17 27.14 6.75
C TYR A 176 -4.43 27.18 5.90
#